data_AF-A0A6P5GHK4-F1
#
_entry.id   AF-A0A6P5GHK4-F1
#
_cell.length_a   1.000
_cell.length_b   1.000
_cell.length_c   1.000
_cell.angle_alpha   90.00
_cell.angle_beta   90.00
_cell.angle_gamma   90.00
#
_symmetry.space_group_name_H-M   'P 1'
#
loop_
_entity.id
_entity.type
_entity.pdbx_description
1 polymer ?
#
loop_
_entity_poly.entity_id
_entity_poly.type
_entity_poly.pdbx_seq_one_letter_code
_entity_poly.pdbx_strand_id
1 'polypeptide(L)'
;MREAEFLQTLHFNSLRLADGSLVNMSVPIVLAIDDAQKRAIGDRRKVALVDPNTNKPIAILSDMEIYHHNKEERIARTWGTTAPGLPYVEEAITNAGNWLIGGDLEVIEPIKYNDGLDQYRLSPAQLREEFSRRKADAVFAFQLRNPVHNGHALLMTDTRRRLLKMGYKNPILLLHPLGGYTKADDVPLCWRMKQHEKVLEDGVLNPETTVISIFPSPMHYAGPTEVQWHAKARINAGANFYIVGRDPAGMSHPVEKRDLYDADHGKKVLSMAPGLERLNILPFKVAAYDKKQRKMNFFEPSRKDDFLFISGTKMRTLARNRENPPDGFMCPSGWEVLVKYYDNLAPGHKVRETVPA
;
A
#
# COMPACT_ATOMS: atom_id res chain seq x y z
N MET A 1 16.27 11.54 -1.69
CA MET A 1 15.95 12.91 -1.22
C MET A 1 17.20 13.57 -0.68
N ARG A 2 17.44 14.82 -1.06
CA ARG A 2 18.39 15.75 -0.42
C ARG A 2 17.90 16.13 0.98
N GLU A 3 18.76 16.74 1.79
CA GLU A 3 18.41 17.04 3.19
C GLU A 3 17.17 17.95 3.29
N ALA A 4 17.11 19.00 2.46
CA ALA A 4 15.97 19.92 2.42
C ALA A 4 14.65 19.23 2.07
N GLU A 5 14.65 18.22 1.19
CA GLU A 5 13.46 17.46 0.81
C GLU A 5 13.06 16.47 1.91
N PHE A 6 14.06 15.85 2.57
CA PHE A 6 13.86 14.96 3.71
C PHE A 6 13.19 15.71 4.87
N LEU A 7 13.69 16.90 5.23
CA LEU A 7 13.11 17.73 6.28
C LEU A 7 11.69 18.20 5.92
N GLN A 8 11.46 18.67 4.70
CA GLN A 8 10.12 19.08 4.26
C GLN A 8 9.12 17.92 4.30
N THR A 9 9.54 16.74 3.84
CA THR A 9 8.74 15.51 3.91
C THR A 9 8.38 15.18 5.36
N LEU A 10 9.37 15.16 6.24
CA LEU A 10 9.22 14.72 7.63
C LEU A 10 8.39 15.67 8.48
N HIS A 11 8.53 16.99 8.27
CA HIS A 11 7.83 18.01 9.05
C HIS A 11 6.50 18.45 8.44
N PHE A 12 6.38 18.46 7.12
CA PHE A 12 5.25 19.10 6.43
C PHE A 12 4.49 18.17 5.49
N ASN A 13 4.94 16.92 5.31
CA ASN A 13 4.31 15.94 4.43
C ASN A 13 4.11 16.48 3.00
N SER A 14 4.96 17.42 2.58
CA SER A 14 4.88 18.12 1.30
C SER A 14 6.24 18.63 0.88
N LEU A 15 6.40 18.89 -0.42
CA LEU A 15 7.57 19.56 -1.00
C LEU A 15 7.11 20.87 -1.63
N ARG A 16 7.90 21.93 -1.43
CA ARG A 16 7.75 23.19 -2.17
C ARG A 16 8.49 23.11 -3.49
N LEU A 17 7.79 23.35 -4.59
CA LEU A 17 8.35 23.42 -5.93
C LEU A 17 8.95 24.81 -6.21
N ALA A 18 9.71 24.93 -7.30
CA ALA A 18 10.37 26.17 -7.70
C ALA A 18 9.38 27.32 -7.98
N ASP A 19 8.16 27.01 -8.41
CA ASP A 19 7.07 27.98 -8.61
C ASP A 19 6.36 28.39 -7.31
N GLY A 20 6.80 27.87 -6.17
CA GLY A 20 6.25 28.12 -4.84
C GLY A 20 5.05 27.24 -4.48
N SER A 21 4.52 26.45 -5.41
CA SER A 21 3.42 25.52 -5.14
C SER A 21 3.85 24.36 -4.25
N LEU A 22 2.89 23.73 -3.59
CA LEU A 22 3.12 22.55 -2.74
C LEU A 22 2.61 21.30 -3.43
N VAL A 23 3.41 20.24 -3.37
CA VAL A 23 2.97 18.89 -3.71
C VAL A 23 3.04 18.01 -2.47
N ASN A 24 2.06 17.12 -2.29
CA ASN A 24 2.12 16.14 -1.21
C ASN A 24 3.41 15.32 -1.30
N MET A 25 4.01 14.95 -0.17
CA MET A 25 5.12 14.00 -0.08
C MET A 25 5.30 13.61 1.40
N SER A 26 4.65 12.54 1.83
CA SER A 26 4.55 12.20 3.26
C SER A 26 5.54 11.17 3.77
N VAL A 27 6.26 10.47 2.88
CA VAL A 27 7.19 9.39 3.25
C VAL A 27 8.61 9.69 2.75
N PRO A 28 9.65 9.60 3.60
CA PRO A 28 11.03 9.76 3.16
C PRO A 28 11.46 8.70 2.13
N ILE A 29 11.86 9.13 0.93
CA ILE A 29 12.49 8.29 -0.10
C ILE A 29 13.98 8.58 -0.09
N VAL A 30 14.72 7.79 0.68
CA VAL A 30 16.13 8.02 1.03
C VAL A 30 16.95 6.74 0.86
N LEU A 31 18.25 6.89 0.62
CA LEU A 31 19.22 5.80 0.59
C LEU A 31 20.16 5.97 1.78
N ALA A 32 20.25 4.97 2.65
CA ALA A 32 21.15 4.99 3.80
C ALA A 32 22.51 4.37 3.45
N ILE A 33 23.58 4.93 4.00
CA ILE A 33 24.95 4.43 3.85
C ILE A 33 25.68 4.42 5.20
N ASP A 34 26.61 3.48 5.37
CA ASP A 34 27.43 3.37 6.57
C ASP A 34 28.69 4.28 6.54
N ASP A 35 29.45 4.32 7.63
CA ASP A 35 30.66 5.13 7.76
C ASP A 35 31.79 4.68 6.80
N ALA A 36 31.86 3.39 6.49
CA ALA A 36 32.85 2.86 5.55
C ALA A 36 32.50 3.29 4.10
N GLN A 37 31.24 3.20 3.72
CA GLN A 37 30.71 3.67 2.43
C GLN A 37 30.89 5.18 2.29
N LYS A 38 30.53 5.98 3.30
CA LYS A 38 30.77 7.44 3.28
C LYS A 38 32.25 7.76 3.06
N ARG A 39 33.17 7.12 3.80
CA ARG A 39 34.62 7.30 3.61
C ARG A 39 35.08 6.86 2.22
N ALA A 40 34.56 5.74 1.73
CA ALA A 40 34.90 5.19 0.42
C ALA A 40 34.44 6.11 -0.72
N ILE A 41 33.30 6.80 -0.57
CA ILE A 41 32.81 7.79 -1.54
C ILE A 41 33.74 8.99 -1.58
N GLY A 42 34.13 9.55 -0.42
CA GLY A 42 35.02 10.71 -0.34
C GLY A 42 34.48 11.90 -1.12
N ASP A 43 35.32 12.56 -1.92
CA ASP A 43 34.97 13.76 -2.70
C ASP A 43 34.40 13.46 -4.10
N ARG A 44 34.01 12.20 -4.36
CA ARG A 44 33.43 11.82 -5.66
C ARG A 44 32.08 12.51 -5.86
N ARG A 45 31.84 12.99 -7.08
CA ARG A 45 30.58 13.66 -7.47
C ARG A 45 29.48 12.72 -7.91
N LYS A 46 29.82 11.47 -8.23
CA LYS A 46 28.88 10.45 -8.70
C LYS A 46 29.20 9.09 -8.06
N VAL A 47 28.17 8.30 -7.82
CA VAL A 47 28.29 6.87 -7.46
C VAL A 47 27.35 6.03 -8.32
N ALA A 48 27.73 4.79 -8.57
CA ALA A 48 26.84 3.79 -9.14
C ALA A 48 26.10 3.07 -8.01
N LEU A 49 24.80 2.82 -8.21
CA LEU A 49 24.01 1.90 -7.40
C LEU A 49 24.05 0.53 -8.08
N VAL A 50 24.40 -0.50 -7.31
CA VAL A 50 24.62 -1.86 -7.82
C VAL A 50 23.60 -2.79 -7.19
N ASP A 51 22.98 -3.64 -8.01
CA ASP A 51 22.10 -4.71 -7.52
C ASP A 51 22.94 -5.76 -6.77
N PRO A 52 22.66 -6.03 -5.49
CA PRO A 52 23.44 -6.98 -4.70
C PRO A 52 23.36 -8.42 -5.20
N ASN A 53 22.32 -8.80 -5.96
CA ASN A 53 22.15 -10.17 -6.44
C ASN A 53 22.92 -10.42 -7.75
N THR A 54 22.98 -9.42 -8.63
CA THR A 54 23.59 -9.55 -9.96
C THR A 54 24.94 -8.87 -10.08
N ASN A 55 25.29 -8.02 -9.10
CA ASN A 55 26.45 -7.14 -9.09
C ASN A 55 26.52 -6.21 -10.33
N LYS A 56 25.37 -5.92 -10.95
CA LYS A 56 25.26 -5.03 -12.10
C LYS A 56 24.87 -3.62 -11.66
N PRO A 57 25.42 -2.56 -12.30
CA PRO A 57 24.96 -1.20 -12.07
C PRO A 57 23.53 -1.05 -12.56
N ILE A 58 22.66 -0.48 -11.71
CA ILE A 58 21.23 -0.24 -12.02
C ILE A 58 20.89 1.25 -12.11
N ALA A 59 21.68 2.11 -11.47
CA ALA A 59 21.48 3.55 -11.51
C ALA A 59 22.77 4.30 -11.22
N ILE A 60 22.80 5.57 -11.57
CA ILE A 60 23.84 6.53 -11.21
C ILE A 60 23.19 7.60 -10.34
N LEU A 61 23.81 7.91 -9.20
CA LEU A 61 23.44 9.05 -8.36
C LEU A 61 24.48 10.15 -8.54
N SER A 62 24.04 11.32 -8.99
CA SER A 62 24.90 12.48 -9.29
C SER A 62 24.61 13.65 -8.36
N ASP A 63 25.52 14.62 -8.35
CA ASP A 63 25.40 15.89 -7.61
C ASP A 63 25.03 15.65 -6.14
N MET A 64 25.72 14.71 -5.50
CA MET A 64 25.25 14.10 -4.25
C MET A 64 25.46 15.00 -3.03
N GLU A 65 24.64 14.76 -2.01
CA GLU A 65 24.75 15.33 -0.67
C GLU A 65 24.66 14.18 0.35
N ILE A 66 25.58 14.14 1.32
CA ILE A 66 25.56 13.16 2.41
C ILE A 66 25.28 13.88 3.73
N TYR A 67 24.21 13.49 4.42
CA TYR A 67 23.74 14.13 5.66
C TYR A 67 23.37 13.08 6.72
N HIS A 68 23.15 13.53 7.96
CA HIS A 68 22.91 12.62 9.09
C HIS A 68 21.56 11.91 9.00
N HIS A 69 21.57 10.61 9.33
CA HIS A 69 20.36 9.81 9.49
C HIS A 69 19.93 9.80 10.96
N ASN A 70 19.20 10.83 11.40
CA ASN A 70 18.59 10.87 12.74
C ASN A 70 17.43 9.86 12.81
N LYS A 71 17.77 8.58 13.01
CA LYS A 71 16.83 7.45 12.91
C LYS A 71 15.64 7.58 13.85
N GLU A 72 15.89 7.87 15.13
CA GLU A 72 14.83 8.01 16.13
C GLU A 72 13.81 9.08 15.73
N GLU A 73 14.29 10.27 15.35
CA GLU A 73 13.44 11.37 14.88
C GLU A 73 12.65 10.99 13.61
N ARG A 74 13.32 10.37 12.63
CA ARG A 74 12.70 9.89 11.40
C ARG A 74 11.55 8.93 11.72
N ILE A 75 11.80 7.96 12.60
CA ILE A 75 10.84 6.93 12.99
C ILE A 75 9.66 7.58 13.72
N ALA A 76 9.94 8.41 14.74
CA ALA A 76 8.93 9.07 15.54
C ALA A 76 7.97 9.92 14.69
N ARG A 77 8.51 10.71 13.76
CA ARG A 77 7.70 11.62 12.92
C ARG A 77 6.95 10.89 11.79
N THR A 78 7.48 9.79 11.28
CA THR A 78 6.83 9.04 10.19
C THR A 78 5.74 8.11 10.74
N TRP A 79 6.02 7.39 11.84
CA TRP A 79 5.10 6.38 12.39
C TRP A 79 4.29 6.86 13.60
N GLY A 80 4.65 7.98 14.23
CA GLY A 80 4.00 8.46 15.47
C GLY A 80 4.38 7.67 16.72
N THR A 81 5.41 6.84 16.65
CA THR A 81 5.96 6.02 17.75
C THR A 81 7.38 5.61 17.39
N THR A 82 8.18 5.23 18.39
CA THR A 82 9.52 4.60 18.23
C THR A 82 9.54 3.20 18.83
N ALA A 83 8.37 2.59 19.04
CA ALA A 83 8.26 1.24 19.59
C ALA A 83 9.05 0.22 18.74
N PRO A 84 9.76 -0.73 19.38
CA PRO A 84 10.43 -1.80 18.67
C PRO A 84 9.41 -2.72 17.98
N GLY A 85 9.85 -3.47 16.96
CA GLY A 85 9.02 -4.43 16.24
C GLY A 85 8.11 -3.83 15.16
N LEU A 86 8.30 -2.56 14.80
CA LEU A 86 7.70 -1.97 13.60
C LEU A 86 8.37 -2.58 12.36
N PRO A 87 7.66 -3.37 11.53
CA PRO A 87 8.29 -4.27 10.57
C PRO A 87 9.17 -3.55 9.54
N TYR A 88 8.69 -2.44 8.98
CA TYR A 88 9.49 -1.64 8.03
C TYR A 88 10.69 -0.97 8.70
N VAL A 89 10.55 -0.51 9.94
CA VAL A 89 11.64 0.12 10.68
C VAL A 89 12.75 -0.89 10.94
N GLU A 90 12.40 -2.10 11.39
CA GLU A 90 13.37 -3.17 11.61
C GLU A 90 14.08 -3.60 10.33
N GLU A 91 13.33 -3.69 9.23
CA GLU A 91 13.85 -4.10 7.93
C GLU A 91 14.82 -3.06 7.34
N ALA A 92 14.45 -1.78 7.37
CA ALA A 92 15.08 -0.76 6.52
C ALA A 92 15.75 0.41 7.27
N ILE A 93 15.58 0.52 8.59
CA ILE A 93 16.05 1.69 9.36
C ILE A 93 16.93 1.29 10.55
N THR A 94 16.49 0.34 11.39
CA THR A 94 17.17 -0.02 12.65
C THR A 94 18.67 -0.27 12.41
N ASN A 95 18.97 -1.18 11.48
CA ASN A 95 20.34 -1.61 11.17
C ASN A 95 20.97 -0.87 9.98
N ALA A 96 20.28 0.12 9.42
CA ALA A 96 20.82 0.91 8.32
C ALA A 96 22.02 1.77 8.76
N GLY A 97 22.76 2.35 7.83
CA GLY A 97 23.83 3.28 8.16
C GLY A 97 23.34 4.59 8.80
N ASN A 98 24.27 5.32 9.42
CA ASN A 98 24.00 6.59 10.13
C ASN A 98 23.98 7.82 9.20
N TRP A 99 24.12 7.62 7.90
CA TRP A 99 24.11 8.67 6.89
C TRP A 99 23.03 8.38 5.85
N LEU A 100 22.47 9.44 5.30
CA LEU A 100 21.64 9.40 4.10
C LEU A 100 22.39 10.06 2.96
N ILE A 101 22.21 9.54 1.75
CA ILE A 101 22.72 10.15 0.52
C ILE A 101 21.55 10.57 -0.38
N GLY A 102 21.53 11.86 -0.71
CA GLY A 102 20.61 12.48 -1.67
C GLY A 102 21.35 12.89 -2.93
N GLY A 103 20.65 13.04 -4.05
CA GLY A 103 21.24 13.39 -5.33
C GLY A 103 20.25 13.19 -6.47
N ASP A 104 20.71 13.47 -7.68
CA ASP A 104 19.92 13.32 -8.90
C ASP A 104 20.13 11.89 -9.43
N LEU A 105 19.02 11.15 -9.56
CA LEU A 105 19.03 9.72 -9.88
C LEU A 105 18.76 9.48 -11.36
N GLU A 106 19.71 8.82 -12.04
CA GLU A 106 19.56 8.31 -13.40
C GLU A 106 19.49 6.78 -13.36
N VAL A 107 18.31 6.22 -13.64
CA VAL A 107 18.11 4.76 -13.67
C VAL A 107 18.47 4.26 -15.07
N ILE A 108 19.39 3.29 -15.15
CA ILE A 108 20.03 2.85 -16.40
C ILE A 108 19.04 2.07 -17.28
N GLU A 109 18.31 1.12 -16.67
CA GLU A 109 17.33 0.28 -17.35
C GLU A 109 16.03 0.21 -16.55
N PRO A 110 14.87 0.01 -17.21
CA PRO A 110 13.62 -0.28 -16.51
C PRO A 110 13.77 -1.50 -15.59
N ILE A 111 13.42 -1.35 -14.32
CA ILE A 111 13.55 -2.40 -13.32
C ILE A 111 12.57 -3.55 -13.61
N LYS A 112 13.09 -4.78 -13.61
CA LYS A 112 12.33 -6.03 -13.71
C LYS A 112 12.68 -6.96 -12.57
N TYR A 113 11.69 -7.71 -12.07
CA TYR A 113 11.87 -8.64 -10.97
C TYR A 113 12.01 -10.09 -11.47
N ASN A 114 11.56 -10.38 -12.69
CA ASN A 114 11.61 -11.70 -13.33
C ASN A 114 10.93 -12.79 -12.48
N ASP A 115 9.85 -12.43 -11.77
CA ASP A 115 9.10 -13.30 -10.86
C ASP A 115 7.76 -13.79 -11.47
N GLY A 116 7.58 -13.59 -12.78
CA GLY A 116 6.35 -13.92 -13.50
C GLY A 116 5.20 -12.91 -13.29
N LEU A 117 5.47 -11.75 -12.67
CA LEU A 117 4.47 -10.70 -12.42
C LEU A 117 4.82 -9.34 -13.06
N ASP A 118 5.93 -9.23 -13.80
CA ASP A 118 6.37 -7.97 -14.41
C ASP A 118 5.34 -7.38 -15.40
N GLN A 119 4.54 -8.22 -16.05
CA GLN A 119 3.42 -7.79 -16.91
C GLN A 119 2.35 -6.98 -16.17
N TYR A 120 2.28 -7.13 -14.84
CA TYR A 120 1.37 -6.35 -14.00
C TYR A 120 2.03 -5.09 -13.44
N ARG A 121 3.34 -4.87 -13.60
CA ARG A 121 4.05 -3.70 -13.06
C ARG A 121 4.03 -2.54 -14.06
N LEU A 122 2.84 -2.02 -14.33
CA LEU A 122 2.66 -0.90 -15.24
C LEU A 122 3.15 0.40 -14.62
N SER A 123 3.96 1.15 -15.37
CA SER A 123 4.36 2.50 -15.00
C SER A 123 3.16 3.46 -14.98
N PRO A 124 3.25 4.61 -14.30
CA PRO A 124 2.21 5.65 -14.36
C PRO A 124 1.86 6.08 -15.79
N ALA A 125 2.84 6.12 -16.71
CA ALA A 125 2.60 6.45 -18.12
C ALA A 125 1.78 5.36 -18.82
N GLN A 126 2.14 4.10 -18.66
CA GLN A 126 1.40 2.96 -19.23
C GLN A 126 -0.02 2.86 -18.67
N LEU A 127 -0.22 3.16 -17.38
CA LEU A 127 -1.56 3.21 -16.78
C LEU A 127 -2.43 4.30 -17.41
N ARG A 128 -1.89 5.51 -17.62
CA ARG A 128 -2.60 6.61 -18.29
C ARG A 128 -2.95 6.27 -19.73
N GLU A 129 -2.04 5.62 -20.44
CA GLU A 129 -2.27 5.11 -21.80
C GLU A 129 -3.41 4.07 -21.79
N GLU A 130 -3.39 3.11 -20.86
CA GLU A 130 -4.45 2.10 -20.73
C GLU A 130 -5.82 2.72 -20.43
N PHE A 131 -5.89 3.71 -19.54
CA PHE A 131 -7.13 4.44 -19.26
C PHE A 131 -7.65 5.21 -20.47
N SER A 132 -6.73 5.83 -21.23
CA SER A 132 -7.07 6.55 -22.47
C SER A 132 -7.57 5.59 -23.55
N ARG A 133 -6.90 4.43 -23.72
CA ARG A 133 -7.30 3.36 -24.64
C ARG A 133 -8.69 2.83 -24.32
N ARG A 134 -9.02 2.68 -23.03
CA ARG A 134 -10.36 2.30 -22.57
C ARG A 134 -11.38 3.43 -22.63
N LYS A 135 -11.00 4.65 -23.03
CA LYS A 135 -11.85 5.84 -23.02
C LYS A 135 -12.49 6.08 -21.64
N ALA A 136 -11.70 5.93 -20.58
CA ALA A 136 -12.14 6.17 -19.23
C ALA A 136 -12.46 7.66 -19.04
N ASP A 137 -13.65 7.98 -18.54
CA ASP A 137 -14.02 9.36 -18.16
C ASP A 137 -13.90 9.60 -16.65
N ALA A 138 -13.73 8.54 -15.87
CA ALA A 138 -13.28 8.57 -14.48
C ALA A 138 -12.42 7.34 -14.19
N VAL A 139 -11.38 7.53 -13.39
CA VAL A 139 -10.57 6.43 -12.84
C VAL A 139 -10.65 6.49 -11.32
N PHE A 140 -11.01 5.37 -10.70
CA PHE A 140 -11.07 5.25 -9.24
C PHE A 140 -10.13 4.16 -8.76
N ALA A 141 -9.23 4.52 -7.85
CA ALA A 141 -8.19 3.62 -7.36
C ALA A 141 -8.59 2.92 -6.06
N PHE A 142 -8.27 1.64 -5.97
CA PHE A 142 -8.34 0.86 -4.75
C PHE A 142 -6.95 0.32 -4.41
N GLN A 143 -6.32 0.93 -3.40
CA GLN A 143 -5.08 0.44 -2.79
C GLN A 143 -5.40 -0.76 -1.89
N LEU A 144 -4.57 -1.80 -1.98
CA LEU A 144 -4.68 -2.96 -1.10
C LEU A 144 -3.34 -3.67 -0.92
N ARG A 145 -3.17 -4.30 0.25
CA ARG A 145 -2.08 -5.23 0.55
C ARG A 145 -2.58 -6.63 0.92
N ASN A 146 -3.90 -6.81 1.01
CA ASN A 146 -4.57 -8.00 1.53
C ASN A 146 -5.38 -8.68 0.40
N PRO A 147 -5.76 -9.96 0.55
CA PRO A 147 -6.77 -10.60 -0.28
C PRO A 147 -8.07 -9.78 -0.37
N VAL A 148 -8.74 -9.82 -1.53
CA VAL A 148 -10.02 -9.14 -1.75
C VAL A 148 -11.15 -10.03 -1.23
N HIS A 149 -11.83 -9.58 -0.17
CA HIS A 149 -13.11 -10.12 0.27
C HIS A 149 -14.26 -9.22 -0.22
N ASN A 150 -15.51 -9.66 -0.08
CA ASN A 150 -16.68 -8.96 -0.62
C ASN A 150 -16.97 -7.62 0.08
N GLY A 151 -16.30 -7.32 1.20
CA GLY A 151 -16.33 -6.00 1.82
C GLY A 151 -15.55 -4.98 1.00
N HIS A 152 -14.35 -5.34 0.54
CA HIS A 152 -13.60 -4.53 -0.43
C HIS A 152 -14.38 -4.41 -1.74
N ALA A 153 -14.96 -5.50 -2.23
CA ALA A 153 -15.80 -5.47 -3.44
C ALA A 153 -17.01 -4.55 -3.29
N LEU A 154 -17.65 -4.52 -2.12
CA LEU A 154 -18.75 -3.58 -1.84
C LEU A 154 -18.31 -2.12 -2.00
N LEU A 155 -17.13 -1.75 -1.48
CA LEU A 155 -16.58 -0.40 -1.63
C LEU A 155 -16.32 -0.06 -3.11
N MET A 156 -15.74 -0.98 -3.86
CA MET A 156 -15.42 -0.79 -5.29
C MET A 156 -16.67 -0.70 -6.16
N THR A 157 -17.64 -1.61 -5.95
CA THR A 157 -18.89 -1.65 -6.71
C THR A 157 -19.82 -0.49 -6.36
N ASP A 158 -19.89 -0.08 -5.09
CA ASP A 158 -20.65 1.10 -4.68
C ASP A 158 -20.01 2.40 -5.21
N THR A 159 -18.68 2.48 -5.25
CA THR A 159 -17.96 3.59 -5.90
C THR A 159 -18.36 3.71 -7.36
N ARG A 160 -18.29 2.61 -8.12
CA ARG A 160 -18.73 2.59 -9.53
C ARG A 160 -20.17 3.09 -9.66
N ARG A 161 -21.08 2.59 -8.82
CA ARG A 161 -22.49 3.01 -8.81
C ARG A 161 -22.64 4.51 -8.56
N ARG A 162 -21.91 5.08 -7.61
CA ARG A 162 -21.92 6.52 -7.32
C ARG A 162 -21.42 7.32 -8.51
N LEU A 163 -20.31 6.91 -9.14
CA LEU A 163 -19.77 7.59 -10.32
C LEU A 163 -20.76 7.58 -11.49
N LEU A 164 -21.42 6.45 -11.75
CA LEU A 164 -22.48 6.38 -12.77
C LEU A 164 -23.64 7.34 -12.46
N LYS A 165 -24.05 7.45 -11.18
CA LYS A 165 -25.07 8.41 -10.73
C LYS A 165 -24.63 9.87 -10.86
N MET A 166 -23.33 10.15 -10.73
CA MET A 166 -22.74 11.48 -10.94
C MET A 166 -22.64 11.87 -12.42
N GLY A 167 -22.95 10.94 -13.34
CA GLY A 167 -23.02 11.22 -14.78
C GLY A 167 -21.85 10.64 -15.60
N TYR A 168 -20.81 10.11 -14.96
CA TYR A 168 -19.75 9.37 -15.65
C TYR A 168 -20.36 8.16 -16.37
N LYS A 169 -19.91 7.91 -17.59
CA LYS A 169 -20.39 6.86 -18.49
C LYS A 169 -19.48 5.65 -18.48
N ASN A 170 -18.18 5.84 -18.26
CA ASN A 170 -17.19 4.79 -18.30
C ASN A 170 -16.15 4.88 -17.17
N PRO A 171 -16.59 4.79 -15.90
CA PRO A 171 -15.66 4.75 -14.77
C PRO A 171 -14.83 3.47 -14.82
N ILE A 172 -13.51 3.53 -14.66
CA ILE A 172 -12.62 2.37 -14.63
C ILE A 172 -12.02 2.20 -13.24
N LEU A 173 -12.11 0.98 -12.70
CA LEU A 173 -11.46 0.60 -11.46
C LEU A 173 -9.97 0.36 -11.74
N LEU A 174 -9.10 1.01 -10.98
CA LEU A 174 -7.70 0.63 -10.84
C LEU A 174 -7.56 -0.21 -9.55
N LEU A 175 -7.61 -1.54 -9.69
CA LEU A 175 -7.33 -2.47 -8.60
C LEU A 175 -5.81 -2.60 -8.47
N HIS A 176 -5.24 -2.01 -7.41
CA HIS A 176 -3.83 -1.67 -7.40
C HIS A 176 -3.07 -2.29 -6.22
N PRO A 177 -2.91 -3.63 -6.16
CA PRO A 177 -2.18 -4.30 -5.09
C PRO A 177 -0.76 -3.76 -4.94
N LEU A 178 -0.34 -3.49 -3.70
CA LEU A 178 1.05 -3.19 -3.38
C LEU A 178 1.91 -4.45 -3.54
N GLY A 179 3.08 -4.30 -4.15
CA GLY A 179 3.99 -5.41 -4.46
C GLY A 179 5.45 -5.19 -4.10
N GLY A 180 5.80 -4.11 -3.41
CA GLY A 180 7.10 -4.01 -2.72
C GLY A 180 7.11 -4.84 -1.42
N TYR A 181 8.06 -4.53 -0.53
CA TYR A 181 8.15 -5.16 0.79
C TYR A 181 6.82 -5.13 1.55
N THR A 182 6.48 -6.27 2.17
CA THR A 182 5.38 -6.44 3.13
C THR A 182 5.87 -7.30 4.29
N LYS A 183 5.32 -7.08 5.49
CA LYS A 183 5.67 -7.85 6.70
C LYS A 183 5.35 -9.35 6.56
N ALA A 184 6.07 -10.18 7.30
CA ALA A 184 6.10 -11.63 7.10
C ALA A 184 4.75 -12.37 7.27
N ASP A 185 3.79 -11.85 8.04
CA ASP A 185 2.47 -12.46 8.25
C ASP A 185 1.40 -12.01 7.23
N ASP A 186 1.73 -11.13 6.30
CA ASP A 186 0.88 -10.78 5.17
C ASP A 186 0.94 -11.87 4.08
N VAL A 187 -0.14 -12.04 3.32
CA VAL A 187 -0.18 -13.01 2.21
C VAL A 187 0.79 -12.55 1.11
N PRO A 188 1.71 -13.40 0.63
CA PRO A 188 2.67 -13.04 -0.41
C PRO A 188 2.00 -12.56 -1.69
N LEU A 189 2.69 -11.66 -2.42
CA LEU A 189 2.17 -11.02 -3.63
C LEU A 189 1.66 -12.03 -4.67
N CYS A 190 2.42 -13.09 -4.96
CA CYS A 190 2.03 -14.08 -5.96
C CYS A 190 0.71 -14.80 -5.61
N TRP A 191 0.44 -15.04 -4.33
CA TRP A 191 -0.82 -15.63 -3.87
C TRP A 191 -1.96 -14.62 -3.88
N ARG A 192 -1.69 -13.35 -3.56
CA ARG A 192 -2.69 -12.28 -3.69
C ARG A 192 -3.10 -12.07 -5.14
N MET A 193 -2.16 -12.05 -6.08
CA MET A 193 -2.47 -11.89 -7.51
C MET A 193 -3.37 -13.03 -8.01
N LYS A 194 -3.02 -14.29 -7.72
CA LYS A 194 -3.88 -15.46 -8.01
C LYS A 194 -5.28 -15.33 -7.40
N GLN A 195 -5.37 -14.83 -6.17
CA GLN A 195 -6.65 -14.63 -5.50
C GLN A 195 -7.48 -13.53 -6.15
N HIS A 196 -6.84 -12.44 -6.59
CA HIS A 196 -7.51 -11.32 -7.26
C HIS A 196 -8.00 -11.72 -8.65
N GLU A 197 -7.24 -12.52 -9.40
CA GLU A 197 -7.67 -13.11 -10.68
C GLU A 197 -8.96 -13.92 -10.49
N LYS A 198 -9.04 -14.75 -9.45
CA LYS A 198 -10.27 -15.50 -9.09
C LYS A 198 -11.47 -14.63 -8.74
N VAL A 199 -11.25 -13.50 -8.05
CA VAL A 199 -12.33 -12.53 -7.77
C VAL A 199 -12.91 -11.91 -9.05
N LEU A 200 -12.08 -11.75 -10.08
CA LEU A 200 -12.50 -11.24 -11.39
C LEU A 200 -13.16 -12.33 -12.24
N GLU A 201 -12.61 -13.54 -12.25
CA GLU A 201 -13.20 -14.70 -12.94
C GLU A 201 -14.60 -15.03 -12.40
N ASP A 202 -14.79 -14.96 -11.08
CA ASP A 202 -16.09 -15.19 -10.42
C ASP A 202 -17.10 -14.05 -10.65
N GLY A 203 -16.70 -12.97 -11.34
CA GLY A 203 -17.57 -11.82 -11.64
C GLY A 203 -17.91 -10.93 -10.44
N VAL A 204 -17.23 -11.09 -9.29
CA VAL A 204 -17.39 -10.18 -8.14
C VAL A 204 -16.94 -8.77 -8.50
N LEU A 205 -15.87 -8.67 -9.30
CA LEU A 205 -15.47 -7.46 -10.00
C LEU A 205 -15.55 -7.71 -11.51
N ASN A 206 -15.95 -6.70 -12.27
CA ASN A 206 -16.08 -6.82 -13.73
C ASN A 206 -14.72 -6.58 -14.42
N PRO A 207 -14.15 -7.58 -15.13
CA PRO A 207 -12.85 -7.45 -15.82
C PRO A 207 -12.80 -6.37 -16.90
N GLU A 208 -13.90 -6.15 -17.63
CA GLU A 208 -13.96 -5.15 -18.70
C GLU A 208 -13.76 -3.72 -18.18
N THR A 209 -14.13 -3.50 -16.92
CA THR A 209 -14.10 -2.19 -16.27
C THR A 209 -13.09 -2.12 -15.14
N THR A 210 -12.14 -3.07 -15.10
CA THR A 210 -11.09 -3.16 -14.10
C THR A 210 -9.73 -3.29 -14.78
N VAL A 211 -8.76 -2.49 -14.32
CA VAL A 211 -7.34 -2.63 -14.62
C VAL A 211 -6.66 -3.14 -13.34
N ILE A 212 -6.00 -4.30 -13.41
CA ILE A 212 -5.12 -4.76 -12.34
C ILE A 212 -3.70 -4.32 -12.65
N SER A 213 -3.05 -3.69 -11.67
CA SER A 213 -1.63 -3.34 -11.75
C SER A 213 -0.98 -3.46 -10.38
N ILE A 214 0.31 -3.76 -10.32
CA ILE A 214 1.09 -3.86 -9.10
C ILE A 214 1.74 -2.50 -8.82
N PHE A 215 1.51 -1.97 -7.62
CA PHE A 215 2.17 -0.75 -7.15
C PHE A 215 3.52 -1.13 -6.51
N PRO A 216 4.67 -0.67 -7.04
CA PRO A 216 5.99 -1.20 -6.66
C PRO A 216 6.53 -0.69 -5.31
N SER A 217 5.83 0.21 -4.63
CA SER A 217 6.29 0.76 -3.34
C SER A 217 6.40 -0.31 -2.25
N PRO A 218 7.41 -0.23 -1.37
CA PRO A 218 7.37 -0.86 -0.06
C PRO A 218 6.15 -0.39 0.77
N MET A 219 5.62 -1.28 1.61
CA MET A 219 4.62 -0.97 2.63
C MET A 219 5.31 -0.54 3.93
N HIS A 220 5.01 0.67 4.42
CA HIS A 220 5.62 1.21 5.64
C HIS A 220 4.84 0.82 6.89
N TYR A 221 3.54 0.56 6.75
CA TYR A 221 2.58 0.42 7.86
C TYR A 221 2.50 1.70 8.71
N ALA A 222 2.58 2.87 8.06
CA ALA A 222 2.61 4.19 8.71
C ALA A 222 1.26 4.94 8.65
N GLY A 223 0.14 4.21 8.47
CA GLY A 223 -1.20 4.72 8.70
C GLY A 223 -1.54 6.04 7.98
N PRO A 224 -2.00 7.08 8.70
CA PRO A 224 -2.35 8.39 8.11
C PRO A 224 -1.21 9.09 7.36
N THR A 225 0.05 8.84 7.72
CA THR A 225 1.21 9.36 6.98
C THR A 225 1.33 8.64 5.64
N GLU A 226 1.26 7.31 5.64
CA GLU A 226 1.45 6.50 4.43
C GLU A 226 0.27 6.56 3.45
N VAL A 227 -0.97 6.69 3.94
CA VAL A 227 -2.13 6.74 3.04
C VAL A 227 -2.08 7.94 2.09
N GLN A 228 -1.44 9.05 2.50
CA GLN A 228 -1.18 10.19 1.63
C GLN A 228 -0.26 9.82 0.46
N TRP A 229 0.83 9.07 0.73
CA TRP A 229 1.71 8.53 -0.30
C TRP A 229 0.98 7.60 -1.26
N HIS A 230 0.15 6.69 -0.72
CA HIS A 230 -0.65 5.77 -1.54
C HIS A 230 -1.62 6.52 -2.46
N ALA A 231 -2.21 7.63 -2.00
CA ALA A 231 -3.10 8.47 -2.77
C ALA A 231 -2.35 9.30 -3.83
N LYS A 232 -1.27 9.99 -3.44
CA LYS A 232 -0.42 10.77 -4.35
C LYS A 232 0.09 9.91 -5.52
N ALA A 233 0.58 8.71 -5.24
CA ALA A 233 1.07 7.81 -6.28
C ALA A 233 -0.02 7.49 -7.32
N ARG A 234 -1.29 7.42 -6.89
CA ARG A 234 -2.43 7.13 -7.76
C ARG A 234 -2.89 8.37 -8.54
N ILE A 235 -2.77 9.57 -7.97
CA ILE A 235 -2.90 10.82 -8.73
C ILE A 235 -1.89 10.82 -9.89
N ASN A 236 -0.63 10.50 -9.59
CA ASN A 236 0.42 10.45 -10.61
C ASN A 236 0.15 9.40 -11.69
N ALA A 237 -0.51 8.29 -11.33
CA ALA A 237 -0.97 7.26 -12.27
C ALA A 237 -2.25 7.62 -13.06
N GLY A 238 -2.90 8.75 -12.76
CA GLY A 238 -4.11 9.21 -13.48
C GLY A 238 -5.43 8.82 -12.83
N ALA A 239 -5.45 8.48 -11.55
CA ALA A 239 -6.70 8.32 -10.79
C ALA A 239 -7.28 9.68 -10.38
N ASN A 240 -8.59 9.82 -10.53
CA ASN A 240 -9.35 11.05 -10.20
C ASN A 240 -10.13 10.87 -8.89
N PHE A 241 -10.37 9.62 -8.50
CA PHE A 241 -11.03 9.22 -7.27
C PHE A 241 -10.17 8.22 -6.51
N TYR A 242 -10.18 8.32 -5.18
CA TYR A 242 -9.45 7.40 -4.32
C TYR A 242 -10.34 6.87 -3.22
N ILE A 243 -10.49 5.54 -3.20
CA ILE A 243 -11.28 4.85 -2.19
C ILE A 243 -10.43 4.71 -0.93
N VAL A 244 -10.99 5.15 0.20
CA VAL A 244 -10.35 4.99 1.51
C VAL A 244 -11.34 4.47 2.54
N GLY A 245 -10.95 3.39 3.21
CA GLY A 245 -11.74 2.71 4.24
C GLY A 245 -11.32 3.08 5.67
N ARG A 246 -11.59 2.15 6.60
CA ARG A 246 -11.12 2.20 7.99
C ARG A 246 -9.63 1.81 8.06
N ASP A 247 -8.88 2.50 8.90
CA ASP A 247 -7.48 2.20 9.26
C ASP A 247 -6.57 1.93 8.05
N PRO A 248 -6.57 2.82 7.03
CA PRO A 248 -5.76 2.61 5.84
C PRO A 248 -4.28 2.65 6.22
N ALA A 249 -3.52 1.70 5.68
CA ALA A 249 -2.10 1.52 5.98
C ALA A 249 -1.76 1.28 7.47
N GLY A 250 -2.75 0.97 8.31
CA GLY A 250 -2.54 0.63 9.71
C GLY A 250 -2.16 -0.83 9.96
N MET A 251 -1.73 -1.07 11.19
CA MET A 251 -1.50 -2.36 11.82
C MET A 251 -1.72 -2.24 13.34
N SER A 252 -1.78 -3.38 14.04
CA SER A 252 -1.77 -3.37 15.50
C SER A 252 -0.42 -2.91 16.04
N HIS A 253 -0.40 -2.27 17.21
CA HIS A 253 0.83 -1.87 17.87
C HIS A 253 1.66 -3.14 18.21
N PRO A 254 2.97 -3.19 17.96
CA PRO A 254 3.78 -4.39 18.21
C PRO A 254 3.93 -4.82 19.68
N VAL A 255 3.44 -4.01 20.63
CA VAL A 255 3.72 -4.14 22.07
C VAL A 255 2.41 -4.02 22.86
N GLU A 256 1.64 -2.97 22.57
CA GLU A 256 0.37 -2.70 23.23
C GLU A 256 -0.80 -3.40 22.53
N LYS A 257 -1.83 -3.78 23.29
CA LYS A 257 -3.05 -4.42 22.77
C LYS A 257 -4.03 -3.40 22.17
N ARG A 258 -3.60 -2.67 21.14
CA ARG A 258 -4.42 -1.69 20.41
C ARG A 258 -3.98 -1.53 18.96
N ASP A 259 -4.81 -0.87 18.16
CA ASP A 259 -4.40 -0.39 16.83
C ASP A 259 -3.31 0.69 16.99
N LEU A 260 -2.38 0.75 16.03
CA LEU A 260 -1.30 1.74 16.04
C LEU A 260 -1.84 3.16 15.80
N TYR A 261 -2.90 3.26 15.01
CA TYR A 261 -3.56 4.51 14.63
C TYR A 261 -5.04 4.45 14.95
N ASP A 262 -5.64 5.63 15.18
CA ASP A 262 -7.09 5.76 15.16
C ASP A 262 -7.61 5.46 13.74
N ALA A 263 -8.65 4.65 13.69
CA ALA A 263 -9.14 4.04 12.47
C ALA A 263 -9.80 5.03 11.48
N ASP A 264 -10.16 6.22 11.94
CA ASP A 264 -10.72 7.29 11.11
C ASP A 264 -9.68 8.34 10.69
N HIS A 265 -8.50 8.37 11.34
CA HIS A 265 -7.48 9.38 11.06
C HIS A 265 -7.00 9.37 9.61
N GLY A 266 -6.85 8.19 8.99
CA GLY A 266 -6.42 8.11 7.60
C GLY A 266 -7.36 8.83 6.64
N LYS A 267 -8.69 8.71 6.84
CA LYS A 267 -9.69 9.43 6.02
C LYS A 267 -9.66 10.93 6.29
N LYS A 268 -9.61 11.31 7.57
CA LYS A 268 -9.58 12.72 8.00
C LYS A 268 -8.36 13.42 7.43
N VAL A 269 -7.15 12.91 7.70
CA VAL A 269 -5.89 13.46 7.22
C VAL A 269 -5.87 13.58 5.71
N LEU A 270 -6.31 12.55 4.97
CA LEU A 270 -6.29 12.58 3.51
C LEU A 270 -7.19 13.69 2.93
N SER A 271 -8.28 14.05 3.59
CA SER A 271 -9.17 15.14 3.15
C SER A 271 -8.62 16.55 3.37
N MET A 272 -7.57 16.69 4.18
CA MET A 272 -6.93 17.99 4.54
C MET A 272 -5.45 18.04 4.13
N ALA A 273 -4.94 16.99 3.47
CA ALA A 273 -3.53 16.86 3.13
C ALA A 273 -3.15 17.82 1.98
N PRO A 274 -2.08 18.62 2.14
CA PRO A 274 -1.66 19.58 1.12
C PRO A 274 -1.22 18.88 -0.15
N GLY A 275 -1.59 19.43 -1.31
CA GLY A 275 -1.24 18.93 -2.64
C GLY A 275 -2.07 17.72 -3.11
N LEU A 276 -3.13 17.35 -2.38
CA LEU A 276 -4.11 16.30 -2.77
C LEU A 276 -5.50 16.86 -3.08
N GLU A 277 -5.66 18.17 -3.17
CA GLU A 277 -6.95 18.86 -3.31
C GLU A 277 -7.69 18.48 -4.60
N ARG A 278 -6.96 18.03 -5.63
CA ARG A 278 -7.50 17.58 -6.91
C ARG A 278 -8.05 16.15 -6.88
N LEU A 279 -7.80 15.39 -5.82
CA LEU A 279 -8.23 14.00 -5.71
C LEU A 279 -9.55 13.92 -4.95
N ASN A 280 -10.56 13.34 -5.60
CA ASN A 280 -11.86 13.12 -4.97
C ASN A 280 -11.74 11.93 -4.02
N ILE A 281 -11.64 12.23 -2.72
CA ILE A 281 -11.61 11.20 -1.68
C ILE A 281 -13.03 10.66 -1.49
N LEU A 282 -13.19 9.34 -1.64
CA LEU A 282 -14.45 8.65 -1.39
C LEU A 282 -14.36 7.88 -0.07
N PRO A 283 -14.71 8.50 1.07
CA PRO A 283 -14.66 7.83 2.35
C PRO A 283 -15.82 6.83 2.46
N PHE A 284 -15.50 5.65 2.98
CA PHE A 284 -16.49 4.62 3.28
C PHE A 284 -16.63 4.37 4.77
N LYS A 285 -17.85 4.01 5.15
CA LYS A 285 -18.14 3.37 6.44
C LYS A 285 -17.55 1.96 6.44
N VAL A 286 -17.39 1.39 7.63
CA VAL A 286 -16.92 0.00 7.79
C VAL A 286 -17.91 -0.94 7.09
N ALA A 287 -17.39 -1.88 6.31
CA ALA A 287 -18.18 -2.98 5.75
C ALA A 287 -18.02 -4.23 6.63
N ALA A 288 -19.11 -4.91 6.95
CA ALA A 288 -19.14 -6.11 7.77
C ALA A 288 -20.14 -7.13 7.18
N TYR A 289 -20.05 -8.39 7.62
CA TYR A 289 -20.95 -9.43 7.14
C TYR A 289 -22.30 -9.33 7.86
N ASP A 290 -23.36 -9.03 7.13
CA ASP A 290 -24.72 -8.96 7.65
C ASP A 290 -25.32 -10.37 7.71
N LYS A 291 -25.50 -10.90 8.93
CA LYS A 291 -25.97 -12.27 9.15
C LYS A 291 -27.39 -12.49 8.64
N LYS A 292 -28.25 -11.46 8.67
CA LYS A 292 -29.64 -11.56 8.20
C LYS A 292 -29.72 -11.56 6.69
N GLN A 293 -28.91 -10.71 6.03
CA GLN A 293 -28.90 -10.60 4.57
C GLN A 293 -27.94 -11.60 3.89
N ARG A 294 -27.11 -12.31 4.68
CA ARG A 294 -26.11 -13.27 4.22
C ARG A 294 -25.16 -12.70 3.15
N LYS A 295 -24.71 -11.46 3.36
CA LYS A 295 -23.78 -10.76 2.46
C LYS A 295 -23.03 -9.65 3.18
N MET A 296 -21.98 -9.13 2.55
CA MET A 296 -21.29 -7.94 3.03
C MET A 296 -22.17 -6.70 2.85
N ASN A 297 -22.27 -5.87 3.89
CA ASN A 297 -23.04 -4.63 3.90
C ASN A 297 -22.32 -3.55 4.73
N PHE A 298 -22.72 -2.28 4.60
CA PHE A 298 -22.20 -1.21 5.44
C PHE A 298 -22.73 -1.37 6.87
N PHE A 299 -21.83 -1.23 7.85
CA PHE A 299 -22.17 -1.38 9.26
C PHE A 299 -23.15 -0.31 9.74
N GLU A 300 -24.16 -0.74 10.48
CA GLU A 300 -25.20 0.12 11.07
C GLU A 300 -25.22 -0.07 12.60
N PRO A 301 -24.81 0.95 13.38
CA PRO A 301 -24.71 0.85 14.83
C PRO A 301 -26.02 0.47 15.54
N SER A 302 -27.17 0.87 14.99
CA SER A 302 -28.50 0.57 15.53
C SER A 302 -28.84 -0.93 15.54
N ARG A 303 -28.17 -1.73 14.70
CA ARG A 303 -28.36 -3.18 14.57
C ARG A 303 -27.03 -3.93 14.61
N LYS A 304 -26.11 -3.47 15.47
CA LYS A 304 -24.73 -3.99 15.58
C LYS A 304 -24.65 -5.51 15.71
N ASP A 305 -25.61 -6.13 16.41
CA ASP A 305 -25.62 -7.57 16.67
C ASP A 305 -25.97 -8.40 15.43
N ASP A 306 -26.45 -7.78 14.34
CA ASP A 306 -26.67 -8.44 13.05
C ASP A 306 -25.37 -8.59 12.25
N PHE A 307 -24.30 -7.89 12.63
CA PHE A 307 -23.06 -7.86 11.88
C PHE A 307 -21.96 -8.74 12.50
N LEU A 308 -21.22 -9.42 11.64
CA LEU A 308 -20.02 -10.17 11.98
C LEU A 308 -18.78 -9.49 11.38
N PHE A 309 -17.81 -9.20 12.24
CA PHE A 309 -16.49 -8.75 11.82
C PHE A 309 -15.53 -9.95 11.75
N ILE A 310 -14.94 -10.16 10.59
CA ILE A 310 -13.92 -11.20 10.38
C ILE A 310 -12.60 -10.47 10.15
N SER A 311 -11.73 -10.50 11.17
CA SER A 311 -10.39 -9.92 11.07
C SER A 311 -9.51 -10.73 10.14
N GLY A 312 -8.40 -10.14 9.69
CA GLY A 312 -7.36 -10.87 8.97
C GLY A 312 -6.91 -12.11 9.74
N THR A 313 -6.63 -11.99 11.04
CA THR A 313 -6.26 -13.12 11.90
C THR A 313 -7.31 -14.22 11.88
N LYS A 314 -8.61 -13.88 12.06
CA LYS A 314 -9.69 -14.88 12.03
C LYS A 314 -9.81 -15.55 10.67
N MET A 315 -9.68 -14.79 9.58
CA MET A 315 -9.66 -15.32 8.22
C MET A 315 -8.52 -16.32 8.03
N ARG A 316 -7.32 -16.03 8.55
CA ARG A 316 -6.18 -16.96 8.50
C ARG A 316 -6.44 -18.23 9.30
N THR A 317 -7.01 -18.12 10.49
CA THR A 317 -7.38 -19.27 11.32
C THR A 317 -8.37 -20.18 10.60
N LEU A 318 -9.43 -19.61 10.01
CA LEU A 318 -10.40 -20.37 9.22
C LEU A 318 -9.73 -21.13 8.07
N ALA A 319 -8.90 -20.43 7.29
CA ALA A 319 -8.22 -21.05 6.15
C ALA A 319 -7.24 -22.18 6.56
N ARG A 320 -6.50 -21.99 7.66
CA ARG A 320 -5.59 -23.02 8.22
C ARG A 320 -6.34 -24.26 8.71
N ASN A 321 -7.55 -24.09 9.23
CA ASN A 321 -8.39 -25.20 9.72
C ASN A 321 -9.27 -25.82 8.63
N ARG A 322 -9.17 -25.36 7.38
CA ARG A 322 -10.08 -25.73 6.27
C ARG A 322 -11.55 -25.44 6.59
N GLU A 323 -11.79 -24.45 7.43
CA GLU A 323 -13.13 -23.93 7.72
C GLU A 323 -13.47 -22.82 6.72
N ASN A 324 -14.72 -22.75 6.27
CA ASN A 324 -15.15 -21.69 5.38
C ASN A 324 -15.63 -20.47 6.18
N PRO A 325 -15.34 -19.24 5.72
CA PRO A 325 -16.05 -18.07 6.22
C PRO A 325 -17.54 -18.20 5.83
N PRO A 326 -18.43 -17.39 6.43
CA PRO A 326 -19.82 -17.35 6.01
C PRO A 326 -19.95 -17.12 4.50
N ASP A 327 -20.86 -17.85 3.88
CA ASP A 327 -21.22 -17.72 2.48
C ASP A 327 -21.50 -16.25 2.12
N GLY A 328 -20.90 -15.75 1.03
CA GLY A 328 -20.96 -14.34 0.65
C GLY A 328 -19.94 -13.41 1.32
N PHE A 329 -19.05 -13.90 2.20
CA PHE A 329 -17.90 -13.12 2.72
C PHE A 329 -16.80 -12.91 1.68
N MET A 330 -16.46 -13.95 0.92
CA MET A 330 -15.48 -13.96 -0.17
C MET A 330 -15.99 -14.93 -1.25
N CYS A 331 -15.60 -14.74 -2.50
CA CYS A 331 -15.95 -15.70 -3.54
C CYS A 331 -15.29 -17.07 -3.30
N PRO A 332 -15.96 -18.19 -3.62
CA PRO A 332 -15.45 -19.52 -3.31
C PRO A 332 -14.08 -19.81 -3.94
N SER A 333 -13.88 -19.46 -5.22
CA SER A 333 -12.60 -19.76 -5.89
C SER A 333 -11.45 -18.91 -5.34
N GLY A 334 -11.74 -17.67 -4.92
CA GLY A 334 -10.80 -16.82 -4.21
C GLY A 334 -10.45 -17.36 -2.82
N TRP A 335 -11.42 -17.95 -2.11
CA TRP A 335 -11.18 -18.61 -0.81
C TRP A 335 -10.30 -19.85 -0.96
N GLU A 336 -10.53 -20.68 -1.98
CA GLU A 336 -9.71 -21.86 -2.26
C GLU A 336 -8.23 -21.52 -2.48
N VAL A 337 -7.93 -20.39 -3.13
CA VAL A 337 -6.55 -19.91 -3.28
C VAL A 337 -5.90 -19.65 -1.92
N LEU A 338 -6.65 -19.08 -0.97
CA LEU A 338 -6.15 -18.85 0.39
C LEU A 338 -5.95 -20.16 1.14
N VAL A 339 -6.91 -21.08 1.09
CA VAL A 339 -6.75 -22.42 1.71
C VAL A 339 -5.50 -23.12 1.16
N LYS A 340 -5.30 -23.12 -0.16
CA LYS A 340 -4.08 -23.68 -0.79
C LYS A 340 -2.81 -23.00 -0.31
N TYR A 341 -2.82 -21.67 -0.12
CA TYR A 341 -1.68 -20.96 0.44
C TYR A 341 -1.38 -21.42 1.89
N TYR A 342 -2.40 -21.48 2.74
CA TYR A 342 -2.22 -21.87 4.15
C TYR A 342 -1.88 -23.35 4.33
N ASP A 343 -2.37 -24.25 3.48
CA ASP A 343 -1.98 -25.67 3.46
C ASP A 343 -0.49 -25.86 3.09
N ASN A 344 0.08 -24.96 2.27
CA ASN A 344 1.49 -25.00 1.89
C ASN A 344 2.44 -24.36 2.92
N LEU A 345 1.91 -23.70 3.96
CA LEU A 345 2.70 -23.28 5.10
C LEU A 345 2.92 -24.50 5.99
N ALA A 346 4.10 -25.12 5.89
CA ALA A 346 4.45 -26.34 6.63
C ALA A 346 4.01 -26.28 8.11
N PRO A 347 3.56 -27.41 8.71
CA PRO A 347 3.26 -27.46 10.13
C PRO A 347 4.58 -27.30 10.91
N GLY A 348 4.95 -26.06 11.22
CA GLY A 348 6.25 -25.75 11.84
C GLY A 348 6.76 -24.34 11.61
N HIS A 349 6.31 -23.62 10.58
CA HIS A 349 6.56 -22.18 10.50
C HIS A 349 5.63 -21.43 11.46
N LYS A 350 6.05 -21.38 12.73
CA LYS A 350 5.57 -20.39 13.69
C LYS A 350 5.93 -19.00 13.14
N VAL A 351 5.09 -18.44 12.29
CA VAL A 351 4.89 -16.99 12.30
C VAL A 351 4.54 -16.68 13.74
N ARG A 352 5.41 -15.94 14.46
CA ARG A 352 5.20 -15.60 15.87
C ARG A 352 3.76 -15.12 16.03
N GLU A 353 2.92 -15.97 16.61
CA GLU A 353 1.60 -15.58 17.03
C GLU A 353 1.83 -14.61 18.18
N THR A 354 1.53 -13.33 17.97
CA THR A 354 1.24 -12.45 19.09
C THR A 354 -0.02 -13.01 19.72
N VAL A 355 0.16 -13.78 20.78
CA VAL A 355 -0.90 -14.42 21.56
C VAL A 355 -1.89 -13.34 21.99
N PRO A 356 -3.18 -13.45 21.62
CA PRO A 356 -4.20 -12.62 22.21
C PRO A 356 -4.51 -13.16 23.61
N ALA A 357 -4.40 -12.30 24.62
CA ALA A 357 -5.17 -12.40 25.85
C ALA A 357 -6.05 -11.16 25.96
#